data_AF-A0AB36GWV2-F1
#
_entry.id   AF-A0AB36GWV2-F1
#
_cell.length_a   1.000
_cell.length_b   1.000
_cell.length_c   1.000
_cell.angle_alpha   90.00
_cell.angle_beta   90.00
_cell.angle_gamma   90.00
#
_symmetry.space_group_name_H-M   'P 1'
#
loop_
_entity.id
_entity.type
_entity.pdbx_description
1 polymer ?
#
loop_
_entity_poly.entity_id
_entity_poly.type
_entity_poly.pdbx_seq_one_letter_code
_entity_poly.pdbx_strand_id
1 'polypeptide(L)'
;MSLENTNLSRRKLLKASAIGVPAAGMLAFGSTLVTATSANAISADGWWGSETSLGLQEFMNTIMTATEDGEVTAIPTVVDGVISSQPSSMAPACPGIIGGWEWVESNQATGSPTISVMNAWLDGVSPKQYAGFKAGYTWKGSSKIGYGIIKRLQAHYSVSQDGRLDGPSQTIMALQNEINQYVG
;
A
#
# COMPACT_ATOMS: atom_id res chain seq x y z
N MET A 1 18.34 35.20 -64.95
CA MET A 1 17.07 35.93 -65.16
C MET A 1 16.33 35.92 -63.84
N SER A 2 16.25 37.06 -63.16
CA SER A 2 15.21 37.35 -62.16
C SER A 2 13.88 37.51 -62.90
N LEU A 3 12.75 37.09 -62.33
CA LEU A 3 11.53 37.90 -62.23
C LEU A 3 10.52 37.18 -61.26
N GLU A 4 10.45 37.47 -59.95
CA GLU A 4 9.50 38.36 -59.23
C GLU A 4 7.99 38.12 -59.41
N ASN A 5 7.28 38.53 -58.34
CA ASN A 5 5.85 38.84 -58.21
C ASN A 5 5.04 37.77 -57.44
N THR A 6 4.22 38.08 -56.44
CA THR A 6 3.63 39.35 -55.97
C THR A 6 2.83 38.94 -54.70
N ASN A 7 3.05 39.48 -53.49
CA ASN A 7 2.67 40.80 -52.96
C ASN A 7 1.68 40.63 -51.78
N LEU A 8 1.84 41.49 -50.76
CA LEU A 8 0.83 41.96 -49.79
C LEU A 8 0.42 40.94 -48.69
N SER A 9 0.93 41.00 -47.45
CA SER A 9 0.96 42.08 -46.46
C SER A 9 -0.42 42.68 -46.10
N ARG A 10 -0.56 42.93 -44.79
CA ARG A 10 -1.54 43.81 -44.11
C ARG A 10 -2.90 43.17 -43.77
N ARG A 11 -3.03 42.68 -42.54
CA ARG A 11 -3.71 43.42 -41.45
C ARG A 11 -4.05 42.54 -40.24
N LYS A 12 -3.70 43.10 -39.07
CA LYS A 12 -4.40 42.99 -37.78
C LYS A 12 -4.29 41.60 -37.11
N LEU A 13 -4.03 41.48 -35.81
CA LEU A 13 -4.41 42.33 -34.68
C LEU A 13 -3.48 41.89 -33.52
N LEU A 14 -2.56 42.72 -33.04
CA LEU A 14 -2.67 43.53 -31.82
C LEU A 14 -3.22 42.81 -30.58
N LYS A 15 -2.41 42.91 -29.52
CA LYS A 15 -2.74 42.95 -28.08
C LYS A 15 -3.16 41.63 -27.43
N ALA A 16 -2.91 41.38 -26.14
CA ALA A 16 -2.07 41.93 -25.09
C ALA A 16 -2.61 41.25 -23.82
N SER A 17 -1.73 40.90 -22.86
CA SER A 17 -2.06 40.56 -21.46
C SER A 17 -2.97 39.32 -21.29
N ALA A 18 -2.95 38.52 -20.23
CA ALA A 18 -2.49 38.73 -18.87
C ALA A 18 -2.37 37.33 -18.21
N ILE A 19 -1.38 37.20 -17.31
CA ILE A 19 -1.51 36.63 -15.95
C ILE A 19 -2.19 35.25 -15.80
N GLY A 20 -1.42 34.29 -15.29
CA GLY A 20 -1.94 33.19 -14.47
C GLY A 20 -1.16 31.88 -14.60
N VAL A 21 -0.15 31.67 -13.75
CA VAL A 21 0.40 30.34 -13.44
C VAL A 21 -0.47 29.76 -12.31
N PRO A 22 -0.93 28.50 -12.41
CA PRO A 22 -0.31 27.46 -11.59
C PRO A 22 -0.16 26.09 -12.27
N ALA A 23 0.90 25.39 -11.85
CA ALA A 23 1.08 23.94 -11.83
C ALA A 23 -0.06 23.08 -12.42
N ALA A 24 0.14 22.64 -13.65
CA ALA A 24 -0.53 21.48 -14.23
C ALA A 24 0.43 20.83 -15.22
N GLY A 25 1.31 19.97 -14.70
CA GLY A 25 1.97 18.94 -15.52
C GLY A 25 0.94 17.88 -15.87
N MET A 26 -0.03 18.26 -16.70
CA MET A 26 -0.98 17.35 -17.32
C MET A 26 -0.21 16.36 -18.19
N LEU A 27 -0.34 15.08 -17.82
CA LEU A 27 -0.70 13.98 -18.71
C LEU A 27 -0.11 14.04 -20.12
N ALA A 28 1.00 13.33 -20.28
CA ALA A 28 1.40 12.77 -21.56
C ALA A 28 1.98 11.37 -21.29
N PHE A 29 1.20 10.33 -21.54
CA PHE A 29 1.42 9.47 -22.70
C PHE A 29 0.38 8.36 -22.70
N GLY A 30 -0.41 8.32 -23.77
CA GLY A 30 -1.20 7.17 -24.13
C GLY A 30 -0.27 5.99 -24.39
N SER A 31 -0.36 5.01 -23.51
CA SER A 31 -0.23 3.61 -23.83
C SER A 31 -1.12 2.94 -22.81
N THR A 32 -2.15 2.25 -23.28
CA THR A 32 -2.75 1.16 -22.52
C THR A 32 -1.62 0.22 -22.16
N LEU A 33 -1.01 0.44 -21.00
CA LEU A 33 -0.37 -0.62 -20.27
C LEU A 33 -1.54 -1.54 -19.92
N VAL A 34 -1.79 -2.49 -20.81
CA VAL A 34 -2.45 -3.72 -20.43
C VAL A 34 -1.53 -4.27 -19.37
N THR A 35 -1.87 -4.03 -18.10
CA THR A 35 -1.29 -4.75 -16.99
C THR A 35 -1.50 -6.21 -17.35
N ALA A 36 -0.43 -6.90 -17.74
CA ALA A 36 -0.47 -8.34 -17.87
C ALA A 36 -0.94 -8.83 -16.52
N THR A 37 -2.11 -9.49 -16.47
CA THR A 37 -2.53 -10.19 -15.25
C THR A 37 -1.40 -11.12 -14.91
N SER A 38 -0.67 -10.75 -13.86
CA SER A 38 0.37 -11.53 -13.26
C SER A 38 -0.22 -12.89 -12.93
N ALA A 39 0.44 -13.96 -13.37
CA ALA A 39 -0.08 -15.32 -13.17
C ALA A 39 -0.21 -15.70 -11.67
N ASN A 40 0.33 -14.86 -10.78
CA ASN A 40 0.27 -14.96 -9.32
C ASN A 40 -0.57 -13.86 -8.63
N ALA A 41 -1.31 -13.03 -9.37
CA ALA A 41 -2.12 -11.98 -8.76
C ALA A 41 -3.23 -12.59 -7.88
N ILE A 42 -3.33 -12.12 -6.64
CA ILE A 42 -4.42 -12.50 -5.75
C ILE A 42 -5.72 -11.81 -6.18
N SER A 43 -6.86 -12.48 -5.96
CA SER A 43 -8.18 -11.89 -6.21
C SER A 43 -8.38 -10.65 -5.32
N ALA A 44 -8.69 -9.50 -5.93
CA ALA A 44 -9.03 -8.27 -5.21
C ALA A 44 -10.56 -8.18 -5.00
N ASP A 45 -11.12 -9.13 -4.25
CA ASP A 45 -12.56 -9.30 -4.03
C ASP A 45 -13.06 -8.77 -2.67
N GLY A 46 -12.15 -8.28 -1.84
CA GLY A 46 -12.48 -7.78 -0.50
C GLY A 46 -12.67 -8.89 0.55
N TRP A 47 -12.31 -10.13 0.23
CA TRP A 47 -12.30 -11.25 1.16
C TRP A 47 -10.87 -11.68 1.48
N TRP A 48 -10.54 -11.73 2.77
CA TRP A 48 -9.19 -12.07 3.20
C TRP A 48 -9.08 -13.57 3.45
N GLY A 49 -8.39 -14.27 2.54
CA GLY A 49 -8.01 -15.68 2.66
C GLY A 49 -6.51 -15.87 2.88
N SER A 50 -6.04 -17.13 2.81
CA SER A 50 -4.62 -17.48 2.95
C SER A 50 -3.72 -16.84 1.89
N GLU A 51 -4.22 -16.67 0.66
CA GLU A 51 -3.50 -15.99 -0.41
C GLU A 51 -3.25 -14.52 -0.09
N THR A 52 -4.23 -13.82 0.49
CA THR A 52 -4.06 -12.43 0.96
C THR A 52 -3.05 -12.35 2.10
N SER A 53 -3.06 -13.31 3.03
CA SER A 53 -2.06 -13.39 4.10
C SER A 53 -0.65 -13.64 3.56
N LEU A 54 -0.50 -14.54 2.58
CA LEU A 54 0.77 -14.85 1.94
C LEU A 54 1.31 -13.61 1.19
N GLY A 55 0.47 -13.00 0.37
CA GLY A 55 0.84 -11.78 -0.35
C GLY A 55 1.16 -10.62 0.58
N LEU A 56 0.47 -10.49 1.72
CA LEU A 56 0.81 -9.49 2.73
C LEU A 56 2.20 -9.74 3.32
N GLN A 57 2.55 -10.99 3.63
CA GLN A 57 3.87 -11.35 4.14
C GLN A 57 4.98 -10.99 3.14
N GLU A 58 4.79 -11.34 1.87
CA GLU A 58 5.73 -11.02 0.79
C GLU A 58 5.84 -9.50 0.55
N PHE A 59 4.70 -8.80 0.53
CA PHE A 59 4.64 -7.35 0.43
C PHE A 59 5.43 -6.69 1.59
N MET A 60 5.15 -7.07 2.84
CA MET A 60 5.84 -6.53 4.01
C MET A 60 7.34 -6.80 3.96
N ASN A 61 7.76 -8.03 3.61
CA ASN A 61 9.18 -8.37 3.43
C ASN A 61 9.85 -7.48 2.37
N THR A 62 9.14 -7.20 1.28
CA THR A 62 9.64 -6.38 0.18
C THR A 62 9.84 -4.93 0.60
N ILE A 63 8.81 -4.28 1.16
CA ILE A 63 8.87 -2.84 1.46
C ILE A 63 9.57 -2.52 2.77
N MET A 64 9.70 -3.48 3.69
CA MET A 64 10.35 -3.31 4.98
C MET A 64 11.73 -3.97 5.04
N THR A 65 12.36 -4.25 3.90
CA THR A 65 13.80 -4.59 3.90
C THR A 65 14.65 -3.34 3.98
N ALA A 66 15.64 -3.32 4.89
CA ALA A 66 16.55 -2.20 5.06
C ALA A 66 17.95 -2.55 4.55
N THR A 67 18.65 -1.56 3.98
CA THR A 67 20.06 -1.68 3.61
C THR A 67 20.83 -0.51 4.19
N GLU A 68 21.96 -0.78 4.85
CA GLU A 68 22.88 0.22 5.37
C GLU A 68 24.32 -0.25 5.13
N ASP A 69 25.15 0.62 4.56
CA ASP A 69 26.57 0.33 4.24
C ASP A 69 26.81 -0.95 3.43
N GLY A 70 25.83 -1.35 2.60
CA GLY A 70 25.87 -2.57 1.80
C GLY A 70 25.42 -3.83 2.55
N GLU A 71 25.13 -3.74 3.86
CA GLU A 71 24.52 -4.79 4.65
C GLU A 71 23.00 -4.72 4.54
N VAL A 72 22.39 -5.80 4.04
CA VAL A 72 20.94 -5.94 3.94
C VAL A 72 20.45 -6.60 5.22
N THR A 73 19.72 -5.85 6.04
CA THR A 73 18.91 -6.43 7.11
C THR A 73 17.51 -6.60 6.57
N ALA A 74 17.26 -7.78 5.99
CA ALA A 74 15.90 -8.21 5.72
C ALA A 74 15.17 -8.28 7.07
N ILE A 75 14.03 -7.61 7.18
CA ILE A 75 13.14 -7.77 8.32
C ILE A 75 12.38 -9.06 8.05
N PRO A 76 12.75 -10.21 8.64
CA PRO A 76 12.18 -11.47 8.23
C PRO A 76 10.78 -11.57 8.82
N THR A 77 9.77 -11.52 7.96
CA THR A 77 8.44 -12.04 8.30
C THR A 77 8.29 -13.43 7.70
N VAL A 78 7.54 -14.26 8.41
CA VAL A 78 7.16 -15.60 7.97
C VAL A 78 6.39 -15.51 6.64
N VAL A 79 6.60 -16.47 5.73
CA VAL A 79 5.92 -16.57 4.43
C VAL A 79 5.23 -17.94 4.35
N ASP A 80 4.13 -18.07 5.08
CA ASP A 80 3.37 -19.32 5.29
C ASP A 80 1.87 -19.17 5.00
N GLY A 81 1.41 -17.97 4.64
CA GLY A 81 0.00 -17.69 4.38
C GLY A 81 -0.87 -17.64 5.64
N VAL A 82 -0.27 -17.56 6.84
CA VAL A 82 -1.00 -17.52 8.12
C VAL A 82 -0.59 -16.32 8.96
N ILE A 83 -1.56 -15.48 9.30
CA ILE A 83 -1.40 -14.46 10.33
C ILE A 83 -1.55 -15.11 11.71
N SER A 84 -0.42 -15.40 12.35
CA SER A 84 -0.33 -16.18 13.58
C SER A 84 -0.86 -15.47 14.83
N SER A 85 -1.39 -16.26 15.77
CA SER A 85 -1.65 -15.91 17.17
C SER A 85 -2.36 -14.56 17.39
N GLN A 86 -3.52 -14.39 16.76
CA GLN A 86 -4.33 -13.17 16.84
C GLN A 86 -5.47 -13.33 17.84
N PRO A 87 -5.85 -12.26 18.57
CA PRO A 87 -6.88 -12.36 19.60
C PRO A 87 -8.26 -12.64 18.99
N SER A 88 -8.88 -13.75 19.36
CA SER A 88 -10.19 -14.19 18.86
C SER A 88 -11.32 -13.20 19.15
N SER A 89 -11.17 -12.32 20.15
CA SER A 89 -12.11 -11.22 20.42
C SER A 89 -12.21 -10.21 19.27
N MET A 90 -11.22 -10.16 18.37
CA MET A 90 -11.23 -9.29 17.19
C MET A 90 -11.94 -9.92 15.97
N ALA A 91 -12.11 -11.25 15.94
CA ALA A 91 -12.72 -11.96 14.82
C ALA A 91 -14.16 -11.45 14.49
N PRO A 92 -15.05 -11.16 15.46
CA PRO A 92 -16.39 -10.63 15.17
C PRO A 92 -16.41 -9.25 14.48
N ALA A 93 -15.33 -8.49 14.57
CA ALA A 93 -15.19 -7.22 13.86
C ALA A 93 -14.38 -7.34 12.56
N CYS A 94 -13.98 -8.55 12.18
CA CYS A 94 -13.33 -8.84 10.91
C CYS A 94 -14.05 -9.96 10.12
N PRO A 95 -15.37 -9.88 9.88
CA PRO A 95 -16.09 -10.96 9.19
C PRO A 95 -15.69 -11.14 7.71
N GLY A 96 -14.98 -10.18 7.12
CA GLY A 96 -14.34 -10.33 5.81
C GLY A 96 -13.09 -11.22 5.80
N ILE A 97 -12.59 -11.63 6.96
CA ILE A 97 -11.51 -12.61 7.09
C ILE A 97 -12.11 -14.01 7.10
N ILE A 98 -11.94 -14.73 5.99
CA ILE A 98 -12.49 -16.07 5.76
C ILE A 98 -11.44 -17.17 5.88
N GLY A 99 -10.16 -16.83 5.93
CA GLY A 99 -9.05 -17.77 6.10
C GLY A 99 -7.71 -17.08 6.24
N GLY A 100 -6.63 -17.85 6.41
CA GLY A 100 -5.26 -17.32 6.50
C GLY A 100 -4.93 -16.63 7.83
N TRP A 101 -5.71 -16.90 8.88
CA TRP A 101 -5.53 -16.33 10.22
C TRP A 101 -5.66 -17.40 11.29
N GLU A 102 -4.79 -17.34 12.29
CA GLU A 102 -4.87 -18.16 13.49
C GLU A 102 -5.45 -17.32 14.63
N TRP A 103 -6.72 -17.56 14.94
CA TRP A 103 -7.40 -16.94 16.08
C TRP A 103 -7.20 -17.77 17.34
N VAL A 104 -6.66 -17.17 18.39
CA VAL A 104 -6.43 -17.80 19.69
C VAL A 104 -7.13 -17.02 20.80
N GLU A 105 -7.26 -17.62 21.99
CA GLU A 105 -7.81 -16.91 23.15
C GLU A 105 -7.07 -15.58 23.40
N SER A 106 -7.82 -14.52 23.71
CA SER A 106 -7.25 -13.15 23.69
C SER A 106 -6.14 -12.92 24.70
N ASN A 107 -6.15 -13.65 25.82
CA ASN A 107 -5.10 -13.64 26.84
C ASN A 107 -3.88 -14.52 26.47
N GLN A 108 -4.03 -15.45 25.52
CA GLN A 108 -2.97 -16.32 25.01
C GLN A 108 -2.36 -15.79 23.71
N ALA A 109 -3.00 -14.82 23.06
CA ALA A 109 -2.47 -14.19 21.86
C ALA A 109 -1.07 -13.61 22.11
N THR A 110 -0.10 -14.05 21.31
CA THR A 110 1.26 -13.52 21.31
C THR A 110 1.43 -12.45 20.23
N GLY A 111 0.64 -12.54 19.15
CA GLY A 111 0.72 -11.68 17.98
C GLY A 111 1.58 -12.28 16.87
N SER A 112 1.58 -11.59 15.72
CA SER A 112 2.25 -12.00 14.48
C SER A 112 3.35 -11.01 14.13
N PRO A 113 4.52 -11.49 13.65
CA PRO A 113 5.53 -10.63 13.03
C PRO A 113 4.95 -9.80 11.88
N THR A 114 4.11 -10.39 11.03
CA THR A 114 3.47 -9.71 9.89
C THR A 114 2.61 -8.53 10.34
N ILE A 115 1.82 -8.69 11.39
CA ILE A 115 1.01 -7.59 11.96
C ILE A 115 1.90 -6.53 12.61
N SER A 116 3.00 -6.93 13.25
CA SER A 116 3.96 -5.98 13.79
C SER A 116 4.57 -5.09 12.69
N VAL A 117 5.00 -5.71 11.59
CA VAL A 117 5.60 -4.98 10.46
C VAL A 117 4.55 -4.10 9.75
N MET A 118 3.35 -4.63 9.49
CA MET A 118 2.25 -3.84 8.93
C MET A 118 1.88 -2.64 9.81
N ASN A 119 1.85 -2.84 11.12
CA ASN A 119 1.56 -1.77 12.06
C ASN A 119 2.64 -0.67 12.04
N ALA A 120 3.91 -1.03 11.87
CA ALA A 120 5.01 -0.07 11.73
C ALA A 120 4.95 0.68 10.39
N TRP A 121 4.67 -0.03 9.31
CA TRP A 121 4.43 0.58 7.99
C TRP A 121 3.30 1.61 8.04
N LEU A 122 2.17 1.29 8.68
CA LEU A 122 1.04 2.20 8.89
C LEU A 122 1.37 3.40 9.79
N ASP A 123 2.34 3.27 10.70
CA ASP A 123 2.84 4.36 11.54
C ASP A 123 3.90 5.23 10.83
N GLY A 124 4.24 4.93 9.58
CA GLY A 124 5.27 5.65 8.82
C GLY A 124 6.69 5.36 9.31
N VAL A 125 6.90 4.24 9.99
CA VAL A 125 8.23 3.80 10.42
C VAL A 125 9.02 3.37 9.20
N SER A 126 10.14 4.02 8.95
CA SER A 126 11.03 3.60 7.84
C SER A 126 11.66 2.22 8.11
N PRO A 127 12.05 1.47 7.07
CA PRO A 127 12.72 0.18 7.24
C PRO A 127 13.96 0.25 8.14
N LYS A 128 14.79 1.30 7.98
CA LYS A 128 15.96 1.54 8.84
C LYS A 128 15.62 1.77 10.30
N GLN A 129 14.53 2.49 10.57
CA GLN A 129 14.03 2.72 11.92
C GLN A 129 13.55 1.42 12.56
N TYR A 130 12.84 0.59 11.81
CA TYR A 130 12.37 -0.71 12.29
C TYR A 130 13.52 -1.70 12.50
N ALA A 131 14.51 -1.71 11.61
CA ALA A 131 15.71 -2.55 11.71
C ALA A 131 16.68 -2.14 12.84
N GLY A 132 16.42 -1.02 13.54
CA GLY A 132 17.24 -0.57 14.67
C GLY A 132 18.50 0.20 14.28
N PHE A 133 18.68 0.54 12.99
CA PHE A 133 19.81 1.33 12.49
C PHE A 133 19.82 2.77 13.01
N LYS A 134 18.65 3.32 13.33
CA LYS A 134 18.55 4.65 13.93
C LYS A 134 18.79 4.56 15.44
N ALA A 135 19.99 4.91 15.87
CA ALA A 135 20.34 5.01 17.29
C ALA A 135 19.31 5.84 18.08
N GLY A 136 18.87 5.32 19.23
CA GLY A 136 17.88 5.97 20.10
C GLY A 136 16.44 5.89 19.62
N TYR A 137 16.15 5.25 18.49
CA TYR A 137 14.80 4.97 18.03
C TYR A 137 14.40 3.53 18.37
N THR A 138 13.27 3.36 19.04
CA THR A 138 12.65 2.05 19.28
C THR A 138 11.16 2.17 19.07
N TRP A 139 10.66 1.56 18.00
CA TRP A 139 9.23 1.48 17.77
C TRP A 139 8.61 0.42 18.69
N LYS A 140 7.48 0.76 19.33
CA LYS A 140 6.81 -0.08 20.34
C LYS A 140 5.36 -0.35 19.96
N GLY A 141 5.10 -0.70 18.70
CA GLY A 141 3.75 -1.03 18.27
C GLY A 141 3.37 -2.47 18.58
N SER A 142 2.06 -2.71 18.58
CA SER A 142 1.45 -4.02 18.74
C SER A 142 1.78 -4.96 17.57
N SER A 143 1.92 -6.25 17.88
CA SER A 143 1.92 -7.38 16.93
C SER A 143 0.55 -8.07 16.83
N LYS A 144 -0.46 -7.56 17.53
CA LYS A 144 -1.83 -8.07 17.55
C LYS A 144 -2.74 -7.09 16.84
N ILE A 145 -3.59 -7.61 15.95
CA ILE A 145 -4.64 -6.85 15.29
C ILE A 145 -5.58 -6.26 16.35
N GLY A 146 -6.10 -5.09 16.05
CA GLY A 146 -7.08 -4.42 16.89
C GLY A 146 -7.68 -3.23 16.17
N TYR A 147 -8.76 -2.66 16.72
CA TYR A 147 -9.50 -1.54 16.13
C TYR A 147 -8.59 -0.38 15.66
N GLY A 148 -7.55 -0.04 16.44
CA GLY A 148 -6.64 1.06 16.09
C GLY A 148 -5.74 0.77 14.89
N ILE A 149 -5.37 -0.50 14.65
CA ILE A 149 -4.62 -0.89 13.43
C ILE A 149 -5.56 -0.89 12.23
N ILE A 150 -6.78 -1.44 12.38
CA ILE A 150 -7.76 -1.49 11.30
C ILE A 150 -8.16 -0.08 10.85
N LYS A 151 -8.38 0.84 11.78
CA LYS A 151 -8.67 2.25 11.45
C LYS A 151 -7.54 2.93 10.71
N ARG A 152 -6.28 2.63 11.03
CA ARG A 152 -5.13 3.16 10.30
C ARG A 152 -5.01 2.55 8.90
N LEU A 153 -5.29 1.26 8.75
CA LEU A 153 -5.37 0.63 7.43
C LEU A 153 -6.48 1.26 6.57
N GLN A 154 -7.66 1.49 7.16
CA GLN A 154 -8.76 2.23 6.51
C GLN A 154 -8.34 3.64 6.13
N ALA A 155 -7.69 4.37 7.04
CA ALA A 155 -7.19 5.72 6.79
C ALA A 155 -6.17 5.74 5.63
N HIS A 156 -5.26 4.77 5.60
CA HIS A 156 -4.25 4.62 4.57
C HIS A 156 -4.87 4.52 3.17
N TYR A 157 -5.95 3.74 3.04
CA TYR A 157 -6.69 3.60 1.78
C TYR A 157 -7.81 4.63 1.57
N SER A 158 -7.91 5.66 2.41
CA SER A 158 -9.00 6.66 2.35
C SER A 158 -10.41 6.06 2.46
N VAL A 159 -10.54 4.95 3.19
CA VAL A 159 -11.81 4.30 3.54
C VAL A 159 -12.31 4.83 4.89
N SER A 160 -13.63 4.83 5.10
CA SER A 160 -14.23 5.19 6.40
C SER A 160 -13.65 4.35 7.55
N GLN A 161 -13.27 5.02 8.65
CA GLN A 161 -12.53 4.41 9.76
C GLN A 161 -13.46 3.85 10.86
N ASP A 162 -14.27 2.85 10.53
CA ASP A 162 -15.16 2.19 11.49
C ASP A 162 -14.44 1.15 12.36
N GLY A 163 -13.21 0.78 12.03
CA GLY A 163 -12.41 -0.21 12.74
C GLY A 163 -12.86 -1.65 12.51
N ARG A 164 -13.62 -1.90 11.45
CA ARG A 164 -14.11 -3.22 11.06
C ARG A 164 -13.62 -3.60 9.67
N LEU A 165 -13.47 -4.90 9.44
CA LEU A 165 -13.22 -5.47 8.12
C LEU A 165 -14.45 -6.25 7.69
N ASP A 166 -15.53 -5.54 7.38
CA ASP A 166 -16.81 -6.15 7.00
C ASP A 166 -16.75 -6.67 5.56
N GLY A 167 -17.01 -7.97 5.36
CA GLY A 167 -16.88 -8.65 4.06
C GLY A 167 -18.12 -8.48 3.17
N PRO A 168 -17.96 -8.24 1.84
CA PRO A 168 -16.71 -7.88 1.17
C PRO A 168 -16.23 -6.47 1.58
N SER A 169 -14.95 -6.36 1.97
CA SER A 169 -14.40 -5.13 2.53
C SER A 169 -13.65 -4.31 1.50
N GLN A 170 -14.00 -3.03 1.39
CA GLN A 170 -13.25 -2.07 0.56
C GLN A 170 -11.79 -1.93 1.03
N THR A 171 -11.53 -2.00 2.33
CA THR A 171 -10.18 -1.97 2.90
C THR A 171 -9.37 -3.19 2.49
N ILE A 172 -9.97 -4.39 2.56
CA ILE A 172 -9.30 -5.63 2.14
C ILE A 172 -9.02 -5.58 0.65
N MET A 173 -9.99 -5.16 -0.16
CA MET A 173 -9.83 -5.04 -1.61
C MET A 173 -8.72 -4.04 -1.99
N ALA A 174 -8.63 -2.91 -1.30
CA ALA A 174 -7.55 -1.94 -1.51
C ALA A 174 -6.17 -2.54 -1.14
N LEU A 175 -6.09 -3.25 -0.01
CA LEU A 175 -4.88 -3.97 0.38
C LEU A 175 -4.47 -5.03 -0.65
N GLN A 176 -5.42 -5.83 -1.14
CA GLN A 176 -5.17 -6.84 -2.17
C GLN A 176 -4.63 -6.20 -3.45
N ASN A 177 -5.21 -5.07 -3.86
CA ASN A 177 -4.73 -4.30 -5.02
C ASN A 177 -3.30 -3.77 -4.82
N GLU A 178 -2.95 -3.32 -3.61
CA GLU A 178 -1.58 -2.87 -3.32
C GLU A 178 -0.61 -4.04 -3.32
N ILE A 179 -0.95 -5.17 -2.66
CA ILE A 179 -0.15 -6.40 -2.69
C ILE A 179 0.17 -6.81 -4.13
N ASN A 180 -0.84 -6.80 -5.01
CA ASN A 180 -0.66 -7.16 -6.43
C ASN A 180 0.32 -6.26 -7.19
N GLN A 181 0.66 -5.07 -6.70
CA GLN A 181 1.69 -4.23 -7.32
C GLN A 181 3.12 -4.68 -7.01
N TYR A 182 3.31 -5.48 -5.96
CA TYR A 182 4.63 -5.93 -5.49
C TYR A 182 4.86 -7.42 -5.69
N VAL A 183 3.80 -8.22 -5.66
CA VAL A 183 3.85 -9.68 -5.67
C VAL A 183 3.35 -10.29 -6.99
N GLY A 184 2.70 -9.46 -7.82
CA GLY A 184 2.20 -9.82 -9.15
C GLY A 184 3.31 -9.89 -10.19
#